data_AF-A0A086WEV7-F1
#
_entry.id   AF-A0A086WEV7-F1
#
_cell.length_a   1.000
_cell.length_b   1.000
_cell.length_c   1.000
_cell.angle_alpha   90.00
_cell.angle_beta   90.00
_cell.angle_gamma   90.00
#
_symmetry.space_group_name_H-M   'P 1'
#
loop_
_entity.id
_entity.type
_entity.pdbx_description
1 polymer ?
#
loop_
_entity_poly.entity_id
_entity_poly.type
_entity_poly.pdbx_seq_one_letter_code
_entity_poly.pdbx_strand_id
1 'polypeptide(L)'
;MVSPAEYWQQNDLINAQIFRQGPALFKAVKQAVLDKATVPLGAYDAAAHRANQSVLLATVDSVCAHGHWRPEIDAAAFWGLAWGRIAYQGTRADKASKEIDLMSEQIPLFADFRAYDREAYQFDKNEWKHFSGHWKRRFAWFKLVRRHRARLAPDIGSADLDLLTSMAPDELVKGMDAVLWGEGAEDWLALTRRWADSRAGFTDWLSFAKAQHELWEQSLALFAHPRSEALAIMTKSGRYEGISFSAHHEKMVKYLAVADFLKHFKGRHVLEYYTGADYEHMPAHQSGESYLLERTRFQQVHARFAEHFGKITSLHLMMDLGFKTVKPDRVLTYLFSRLGWLMTLPADASQKQVLEVYTDSAVVSEVLYRADVLAAAIAPHVSVPSVHRLLDIWLVKFGQEPEEKFGITIKLEGEDGEGLKEIYEAVKERLGDQAVPARSEAESFERRWPAVEVWTARLRMPRGEAPAKRRPPRTGAGRTPTSRYSREEAEKIFVATWRADLSAVPRRYPDRIDNAPKDAIIRLIQRGVDPDAAFSAGLTEPGRV
;
A
#
# COMPACT_ATOMS: atom_id res chain seq x y z
N MET A 1 6.52 22.41 22.46
CA MET A 1 5.38 21.46 22.59
C MET A 1 4.16 22.30 22.89
N VAL A 2 3.15 22.25 22.03
CA VAL A 2 1.86 22.94 22.23
C VAL A 2 1.20 22.33 23.46
N SER A 3 0.63 23.14 24.35
CA SER A 3 -0.10 22.61 25.50
C SER A 3 -1.33 21.82 25.04
N PRO A 4 -1.82 20.83 25.81
CA PRO A 4 -3.05 20.13 25.45
C PRO A 4 -4.22 21.09 25.14
N ALA A 5 -4.39 22.14 25.96
CA ALA A 5 -5.44 23.14 25.79
C ALA A 5 -5.33 23.91 24.45
N GLU A 6 -4.13 24.37 24.09
CA GLU A 6 -3.89 25.05 22.80
C GLU A 6 -4.14 24.12 21.62
N TYR A 7 -3.73 22.84 21.73
CA TYR A 7 -3.98 21.84 20.70
C TYR A 7 -5.49 21.61 20.49
N TRP A 8 -6.28 21.60 21.57
CA TRP A 8 -7.75 21.49 21.48
C TRP A 8 -8.39 22.70 20.83
N GLN A 9 -8.01 23.88 21.28
CA GLN A 9 -8.52 25.11 20.71
C GLN A 9 -8.23 25.19 19.20
N GLN A 10 -7.03 24.77 18.78
CA GLN A 10 -6.67 24.70 17.37
C GLN A 10 -7.50 23.65 16.62
N ASN A 11 -7.71 22.47 17.20
CA ASN A 11 -8.52 21.43 16.57
C ASN A 11 -9.97 21.88 16.32
N ASP A 12 -10.58 22.51 17.32
CA ASP A 12 -11.97 22.97 17.25
C ASP A 12 -12.10 24.11 16.24
N LEU A 13 -11.11 25.00 16.19
CA LEU A 13 -11.02 26.03 15.15
C LEU A 13 -10.97 25.41 13.74
N ILE A 14 -10.17 24.38 13.53
CA ILE A 14 -10.08 23.67 12.25
C ILE A 14 -11.43 23.03 11.89
N ASN A 15 -12.07 22.32 12.82
CA ASN A 15 -13.38 21.71 12.55
C ASN A 15 -14.44 22.75 12.18
N ALA A 16 -14.48 23.87 12.90
CA ALA A 16 -15.38 24.99 12.60
C ALA A 16 -15.05 25.64 11.24
N GLN A 17 -13.78 25.70 10.84
CA GLN A 17 -13.41 26.12 9.48
C GLN A 17 -13.93 25.11 8.44
N ILE A 18 -13.73 23.81 8.64
CA ILE A 18 -14.21 22.79 7.70
C ILE A 18 -15.72 22.84 7.54
N PHE A 19 -16.50 22.96 8.62
CA PHE A 19 -17.95 23.04 8.52
C PHE A 19 -18.43 24.26 7.74
N ARG A 20 -17.82 25.43 7.99
CA ARG A 20 -18.20 26.68 7.31
C ARG A 20 -17.74 26.73 5.86
N GLN A 21 -16.51 26.28 5.60
CA GLN A 21 -15.84 26.46 4.32
C GLN A 21 -16.00 25.25 3.40
N GLY A 22 -16.27 24.07 3.96
CA GLY A 22 -16.33 22.79 3.27
C GLY A 22 -17.28 22.76 2.08
N PRO A 23 -18.56 23.17 2.21
CA PRO A 23 -19.49 23.22 1.09
C PRO A 23 -19.02 24.13 -0.06
N ALA A 24 -18.47 25.30 0.27
CA ALA A 24 -17.95 26.26 -0.71
C ALA A 24 -16.70 25.72 -1.42
N LEU A 25 -15.77 25.12 -0.66
CA LEU A 25 -14.60 24.42 -1.19
C LEU A 25 -15.02 23.30 -2.14
N PHE A 26 -15.93 22.44 -1.71
CA PHE A 26 -16.40 21.32 -2.52
C PHE A 26 -17.03 21.78 -3.83
N LYS A 27 -17.86 22.83 -3.79
CA LYS A 27 -18.43 23.45 -5.00
C LYS A 27 -17.34 24.02 -5.90
N ALA A 28 -16.33 24.69 -5.35
CA ALA A 28 -15.22 25.25 -6.11
C ALA A 28 -14.37 24.17 -6.78
N VAL A 29 -14.05 23.08 -6.07
CA VAL A 29 -13.34 21.92 -6.65
C VAL A 29 -14.16 21.30 -7.78
N LYS A 30 -15.44 21.01 -7.55
CA LYS A 30 -16.34 20.47 -8.58
C LYS A 30 -16.34 21.35 -9.84
N GLN A 31 -16.50 22.65 -9.66
CA GLN A 31 -16.53 23.61 -10.77
C GLN A 31 -15.19 23.64 -11.51
N ALA A 32 -14.06 23.69 -10.80
CA ALA A 32 -12.74 23.69 -11.42
C ALA A 32 -12.47 22.41 -12.21
N VAL A 33 -12.84 21.24 -11.68
CA VAL A 33 -12.72 19.97 -12.41
C VAL A 33 -13.55 20.01 -13.70
N LEU A 34 -14.81 20.46 -13.63
CA LEU A 34 -15.66 20.57 -14.82
C LEU A 34 -15.14 21.60 -15.82
N ASP A 35 -14.66 22.75 -15.38
CA ASP A 35 -14.27 23.83 -16.29
C ASP A 35 -12.89 23.63 -16.89
N LYS A 36 -11.97 23.01 -16.15
CA LYS A 36 -10.56 22.91 -16.53
C LYS A 36 -10.15 21.47 -16.86
N ALA A 37 -10.54 20.47 -16.05
CA ALA A 37 -9.99 19.11 -16.18
C ALA A 37 -10.55 18.36 -17.40
N THR A 38 -11.74 18.76 -17.85
CA THR A 38 -12.47 18.11 -18.94
C THR A 38 -12.28 18.81 -20.30
N VAL A 39 -11.44 19.85 -20.35
CA VAL A 39 -11.13 20.58 -21.59
C VAL A 39 -10.35 19.68 -22.55
N PRO A 40 -10.80 19.48 -23.80
CA PRO A 40 -10.12 18.58 -24.74
C PRO A 40 -8.66 19.01 -24.97
N LEU A 41 -7.79 18.03 -25.23
CA LEU A 41 -6.40 18.30 -25.60
C LEU A 41 -6.34 19.01 -26.96
N GLY A 42 -5.56 20.09 -27.07
CA GLY A 42 -5.37 20.84 -28.30
C GLY A 42 -6.23 22.11 -28.38
N ALA A 43 -6.74 22.42 -29.57
CA ALA A 43 -7.61 23.59 -29.77
C ALA A 43 -8.93 23.40 -29.03
N TYR A 44 -9.42 24.46 -28.39
CA TYR A 44 -10.65 24.41 -27.62
C TYR A 44 -11.84 24.04 -28.52
N ASP A 45 -12.51 22.95 -28.17
CA ASP A 45 -13.77 22.51 -28.77
C ASP A 45 -14.84 22.42 -27.66
N ALA A 46 -15.82 23.33 -27.74
CA ALA A 46 -16.90 23.42 -26.77
C ALA A 46 -17.82 22.19 -26.77
N ALA A 47 -17.98 21.50 -27.91
CA ALA A 47 -18.79 20.30 -28.00
C ALA A 47 -18.07 19.13 -27.33
N ALA A 48 -16.77 18.94 -27.61
CA ALA A 48 -15.95 17.93 -26.96
C ALA A 48 -15.84 18.18 -25.44
N HIS A 49 -15.69 19.44 -25.01
CA HIS A 49 -15.66 19.79 -23.59
C HIS A 49 -16.96 19.41 -22.88
N ARG A 50 -18.14 19.75 -23.45
CA ARG A 50 -19.44 19.34 -22.89
C ARG A 50 -19.60 17.81 -22.85
N ALA A 51 -19.15 17.11 -23.89
CA ALA A 51 -19.19 15.65 -23.91
C ALA A 51 -18.35 15.05 -22.76
N ASN A 52 -17.13 15.56 -22.56
CA ASN A 52 -16.27 15.14 -21.46
C ASN A 52 -16.90 15.42 -20.08
N GLN A 53 -17.53 16.59 -19.90
CA GLN A 53 -18.28 16.90 -18.67
C GLN A 53 -19.43 15.91 -18.43
N SER A 54 -20.18 15.55 -19.47
CA SER A 54 -21.26 14.56 -19.36
C SER A 54 -20.73 13.18 -18.98
N VAL A 55 -19.60 12.74 -19.55
CA VAL A 55 -18.95 11.47 -19.16
C VAL A 55 -18.54 11.50 -17.70
N LEU A 56 -17.92 12.60 -17.24
CA LEU A 56 -17.50 12.73 -15.85
C LEU A 56 -18.70 12.66 -14.88
N LEU A 57 -19.74 13.44 -15.14
CA LEU A 57 -20.93 13.49 -14.30
C LEU A 57 -21.64 12.13 -14.24
N ALA A 58 -21.85 11.47 -15.39
CA ALA A 58 -22.43 10.13 -15.43
C ALA A 58 -21.59 9.10 -14.65
N THR A 59 -20.26 9.23 -14.73
CA THR A 59 -19.35 8.36 -13.96
C THR A 59 -19.43 8.63 -12.46
N VAL A 60 -19.49 9.90 -12.05
CA VAL A 60 -19.69 10.29 -10.65
C VAL A 60 -21.00 9.73 -10.11
N ASP A 61 -22.10 9.90 -10.84
CA ASP A 61 -23.41 9.41 -10.44
C ASP A 61 -23.40 7.88 -10.31
N SER A 62 -22.81 7.17 -11.28
CA SER A 62 -22.64 5.71 -11.21
C SER A 62 -21.81 5.28 -9.99
N VAL A 63 -20.66 5.92 -9.76
CA VAL A 63 -19.79 5.58 -8.62
C VAL A 63 -20.47 5.85 -7.28
N CYS A 64 -21.21 6.95 -7.15
CA CYS A 64 -21.99 7.26 -5.96
C CYS A 64 -23.19 6.32 -5.76
N ALA A 65 -23.86 5.91 -6.83
CA ALA A 65 -24.96 4.94 -6.78
C ALA A 65 -24.49 3.57 -6.25
N HIS A 66 -23.27 3.15 -6.61
CA HIS A 66 -22.66 1.91 -6.13
C HIS A 66 -21.92 2.06 -4.79
N GLY A 67 -21.83 3.27 -4.24
CA GLY A 67 -21.11 3.55 -2.98
C GLY A 67 -21.94 3.35 -1.71
N HIS A 68 -23.13 2.74 -1.80
CA HIS A 68 -23.96 2.42 -0.64
C HIS A 68 -23.40 1.22 0.14
N TRP A 69 -23.79 1.08 1.41
CA TRP A 69 -23.43 -0.06 2.25
C TRP A 69 -23.95 -1.38 1.64
N ARG A 70 -23.06 -2.35 1.41
CA ARG A 70 -23.38 -3.64 0.76
C ARG A 70 -23.13 -4.84 1.70
N PRO A 71 -23.89 -5.00 2.80
CA PRO A 71 -23.66 -6.07 3.77
C PRO A 71 -23.77 -7.46 3.12
N GLU A 72 -24.66 -7.58 2.14
CA GLU A 72 -25.00 -8.82 1.45
C GLU A 72 -24.02 -9.22 0.33
N ILE A 73 -22.90 -8.51 0.15
CA ILE A 73 -21.96 -8.80 -0.94
C ILE A 73 -21.44 -10.25 -0.86
N ASP A 74 -21.65 -11.00 -1.93
CA ASP A 74 -21.16 -12.38 -2.03
C ASP A 74 -19.64 -12.42 -2.25
N ALA A 75 -19.07 -13.61 -2.13
CA ALA A 75 -17.62 -13.81 -2.27
C ALA A 75 -17.08 -13.48 -3.67
N ALA A 76 -17.86 -13.67 -4.73
CA ALA A 76 -17.41 -13.41 -6.10
C ALA A 76 -17.37 -11.90 -6.38
N ALA A 77 -18.42 -11.17 -5.99
CA ALA A 77 -18.46 -9.71 -6.07
C ALA A 77 -17.41 -9.07 -5.14
N PHE A 78 -17.22 -9.60 -3.94
CA PHE A 78 -16.15 -9.14 -3.04
C PHE A 78 -14.76 -9.39 -3.66
N TRP A 79 -14.53 -10.57 -4.25
CA TRP A 79 -13.28 -10.87 -4.96
C TRP A 79 -12.99 -9.81 -6.02
N GLY A 80 -13.93 -9.56 -6.94
CA GLY A 80 -13.79 -8.59 -8.03
C GLY A 80 -13.37 -7.19 -7.55
N LEU A 81 -13.92 -6.73 -6.43
CA LEU A 81 -13.50 -5.46 -5.80
C LEU A 81 -12.11 -5.57 -5.15
N ALA A 82 -11.90 -6.61 -4.35
CA ALA A 82 -10.74 -6.78 -3.49
C ALA A 82 -9.43 -6.88 -4.27
N TRP A 83 -9.35 -7.78 -5.26
CA TRP A 83 -8.12 -7.95 -6.02
C TRP A 83 -7.88 -6.77 -6.97
N GLY A 84 -8.95 -6.16 -7.50
CA GLY A 84 -8.85 -4.91 -8.24
C GLY A 84 -8.14 -3.83 -7.42
N ARG A 85 -8.50 -3.66 -6.13
CA ARG A 85 -7.82 -2.69 -5.24
C ARG A 85 -6.37 -3.05 -4.92
N ILE A 86 -6.03 -4.33 -4.86
CA ILE A 86 -4.62 -4.75 -4.76
C ILE A 86 -3.87 -4.37 -6.06
N ALA A 87 -4.50 -4.50 -7.25
CA ALA A 87 -3.88 -4.10 -8.52
C ALA A 87 -3.59 -2.58 -8.58
N TYR A 88 -4.47 -1.73 -8.04
CA TYR A 88 -4.22 -0.29 -7.93
C TYR A 88 -3.10 0.10 -6.95
N GLN A 89 -2.67 -0.79 -6.04
CA GLN A 89 -1.66 -0.47 -5.04
C GLN A 89 -0.32 -0.10 -5.70
N GLY A 90 0.09 1.17 -5.59
CA GLY A 90 1.36 1.65 -6.16
C GLY A 90 1.41 1.61 -7.69
N THR A 91 0.25 1.61 -8.36
CA THR A 91 0.17 1.56 -9.83
C THR A 91 -0.73 2.69 -10.32
N ARG A 92 -0.33 3.35 -11.42
CA ARG A 92 -1.16 4.39 -12.03
C ARG A 92 -2.51 3.81 -12.43
N ALA A 93 -3.57 4.60 -12.31
CA ALA A 93 -4.95 4.13 -12.47
C ALA A 93 -5.24 3.60 -13.89
N ASP A 94 -4.72 4.28 -14.92
CA ASP A 94 -4.81 3.88 -16.32
C ASP A 94 -4.17 2.52 -16.58
N LYS A 95 -2.97 2.33 -16.03
CA LYS A 95 -2.25 1.05 -16.11
C LYS A 95 -3.01 -0.03 -15.34
N ALA A 96 -3.37 0.20 -14.08
CA ALA A 96 -4.06 -0.76 -13.24
C ALA A 96 -5.39 -1.23 -13.84
N SER A 97 -6.15 -0.33 -14.47
CA SER A 97 -7.40 -0.69 -15.16
C SER A 97 -7.14 -1.70 -16.29
N LYS A 98 -6.15 -1.41 -17.15
CA LYS A 98 -5.75 -2.33 -18.23
C LYS A 98 -5.24 -3.66 -17.68
N GLU A 99 -4.48 -3.65 -16.59
CA GLU A 99 -4.03 -4.88 -15.93
C GLU A 99 -5.24 -5.71 -15.45
N ILE A 100 -6.23 -5.07 -14.83
CA ILE A 100 -7.44 -5.73 -14.33
C ILE A 100 -8.17 -6.44 -15.47
N ASP A 101 -8.49 -5.72 -16.55
CA ASP A 101 -9.23 -6.30 -17.67
C ASP A 101 -8.50 -7.50 -18.27
N LEU A 102 -7.19 -7.35 -18.54
CA LEU A 102 -6.36 -8.42 -19.11
C LEU A 102 -6.20 -9.63 -18.17
N MET A 103 -6.03 -9.39 -16.87
CA MET A 103 -5.87 -10.45 -15.89
C MET A 103 -7.18 -11.24 -15.71
N SER A 104 -8.32 -10.56 -15.65
CA SER A 104 -9.62 -11.23 -15.59
C SER A 104 -9.89 -12.08 -16.84
N GLU A 105 -9.48 -11.61 -18.01
CA GLU A 105 -9.67 -12.36 -19.25
C GLU A 105 -8.73 -13.57 -19.36
N GLN A 106 -7.45 -13.40 -19.00
CA GLN A 106 -6.40 -14.37 -19.37
C GLN A 106 -5.98 -15.30 -18.23
N ILE A 107 -6.32 -14.96 -16.99
CA ILE A 107 -5.86 -15.70 -15.81
C ILE A 107 -7.08 -16.17 -14.99
N PRO A 108 -7.39 -17.48 -14.98
CA PRO A 108 -8.59 -18.01 -14.34
C PRO A 108 -8.80 -17.58 -12.89
N LEU A 109 -7.72 -17.46 -12.12
CA LEU A 109 -7.76 -16.99 -10.72
C LEU A 109 -8.43 -15.61 -10.57
N PHE A 110 -8.15 -14.67 -11.48
CA PHE A 110 -8.66 -13.31 -11.39
C PHE A 110 -10.07 -13.17 -11.96
N ALA A 111 -10.51 -14.11 -12.81
CA ALA A 111 -11.92 -14.24 -13.19
C ALA A 111 -12.76 -14.79 -12.04
N ASP A 112 -12.30 -15.87 -11.38
CA ASP A 112 -13.00 -16.51 -10.27
C ASP A 112 -11.98 -17.07 -9.25
N PHE A 113 -12.07 -16.59 -8.00
CA PHE A 113 -11.22 -17.07 -6.91
C PHE A 113 -11.34 -18.58 -6.68
N ARG A 114 -12.43 -19.23 -7.11
CA ARG A 114 -12.61 -20.69 -7.00
C ARG A 114 -11.59 -21.47 -7.82
N ALA A 115 -11.02 -20.86 -8.86
CA ALA A 115 -9.91 -21.41 -9.64
C ALA A 115 -8.58 -21.43 -8.87
N TYR A 116 -8.51 -20.79 -7.69
CA TYR A 116 -7.36 -20.90 -6.80
C TYR A 116 -7.20 -22.35 -6.33
N ASP A 117 -6.01 -22.91 -6.53
CA ASP A 117 -5.64 -24.20 -5.96
C ASP A 117 -4.35 -24.04 -5.17
N ARG A 118 -4.34 -24.47 -3.91
CA ARG A 118 -3.22 -24.22 -3.01
C ARG A 118 -1.94 -24.89 -3.50
N GLU A 119 -2.05 -26.07 -4.11
CA GLU A 119 -0.91 -26.82 -4.61
C GLU A 119 -0.40 -26.25 -5.94
N ALA A 120 -1.29 -25.76 -6.80
CA ALA A 120 -0.93 -25.14 -8.08
C ALA A 120 -0.37 -23.71 -7.91
N TYR A 121 -0.83 -22.92 -6.93
CA TYR A 121 -0.45 -21.51 -6.75
C TYR A 121 0.50 -21.28 -5.57
N GLN A 122 1.58 -22.07 -5.48
CA GLN A 122 2.58 -21.92 -4.42
C GLN A 122 3.52 -20.75 -4.73
N PHE A 123 3.73 -19.83 -3.77
CA PHE A 123 4.58 -18.66 -4.01
C PHE A 123 5.34 -18.25 -2.75
N ASP A 124 6.67 -18.34 -2.81
CA ASP A 124 7.54 -17.81 -1.76
C ASP A 124 8.09 -16.43 -2.16
N LYS A 125 7.78 -15.43 -1.33
CA LYS A 125 8.18 -14.05 -1.59
C LYS A 125 9.70 -13.83 -1.49
N ASN A 126 10.40 -14.61 -0.68
CA ASN A 126 11.83 -14.49 -0.46
C ASN A 126 12.60 -15.14 -1.62
N GLU A 127 12.17 -16.33 -2.07
CA GLU A 127 12.66 -16.95 -3.30
C GLU A 127 12.52 -15.98 -4.49
N TRP A 128 11.32 -15.39 -4.66
CA TRP A 128 11.11 -14.38 -5.70
C TRP A 128 12.01 -13.16 -5.55
N LYS A 129 12.22 -12.66 -4.33
CA LYS A 129 13.12 -11.51 -4.10
C LYS A 129 14.55 -11.84 -4.49
N HIS A 130 15.06 -13.01 -4.12
CA HIS A 130 16.40 -13.46 -4.51
C HIS A 130 16.51 -13.61 -6.03
N PHE A 131 15.57 -14.34 -6.63
CA PHE A 131 15.49 -14.56 -8.08
C PHE A 131 15.43 -13.25 -8.87
N SER A 132 14.46 -12.38 -8.57
CA SER A 132 14.28 -11.11 -9.28
C SER A 132 15.42 -10.13 -8.99
N GLY A 133 15.99 -10.16 -7.79
CA GLY A 133 17.17 -9.38 -7.43
C GLY A 133 18.38 -9.76 -8.29
N HIS A 134 18.67 -11.05 -8.43
CA HIS A 134 19.74 -11.56 -9.27
C HIS A 134 19.59 -11.13 -10.74
N TRP A 135 18.41 -11.35 -11.33
CA TRP A 135 18.20 -10.98 -12.73
C TRP A 135 18.23 -9.46 -12.96
N LYS A 136 17.73 -8.66 -12.01
CA LYS A 136 17.86 -7.20 -12.06
C LYS A 136 19.32 -6.74 -11.99
N ARG A 137 20.16 -7.39 -11.18
CA ARG A 137 21.61 -7.11 -11.14
C ARG A 137 22.27 -7.41 -12.49
N ARG A 138 22.04 -8.61 -13.04
CA ARG A 138 22.55 -8.98 -14.38
C ARG A 138 22.09 -8.01 -15.47
N PHE A 139 20.82 -7.61 -15.45
CA PHE A 139 20.30 -6.62 -16.39
C PHE A 139 20.93 -5.24 -16.23
N ALA A 140 21.22 -4.81 -15.00
CA ALA A 140 21.95 -3.57 -14.75
C ALA A 140 23.38 -3.64 -15.32
N TRP A 141 24.07 -4.77 -15.15
CA TRP A 141 25.39 -5.02 -15.74
C TRP A 141 25.35 -5.01 -17.26
N PHE A 142 24.39 -5.72 -17.87
CA PHE A 142 24.15 -5.71 -19.32
C PHE A 142 23.99 -4.27 -19.86
N LYS A 143 23.21 -3.42 -19.18
CA LYS A 143 23.06 -2.01 -19.57
C LYS A 143 24.38 -1.23 -19.48
N LEU A 144 25.21 -1.51 -18.47
CA LEU A 144 26.52 -0.88 -18.30
C LEU A 144 27.47 -1.28 -19.43
N VAL A 145 27.56 -2.58 -19.74
CA VAL A 145 28.33 -3.12 -20.87
C VAL A 145 27.92 -2.45 -22.17
N ARG A 146 26.61 -2.37 -22.44
CA ARG A 146 26.11 -1.72 -23.66
C ARG A 146 26.41 -0.22 -23.74
N ARG A 147 26.28 0.50 -22.63
CA ARG A 147 26.57 1.93 -22.55
C ARG A 147 28.05 2.22 -22.83
N HIS A 148 28.93 1.33 -22.40
CA HIS A 148 30.37 1.51 -22.50
C HIS A 148 31.03 0.64 -23.56
N ARG A 149 30.27 -0.01 -24.43
CA ARG A 149 30.78 -0.94 -25.47
C ARG A 149 31.92 -0.35 -26.29
N ALA A 150 31.85 0.93 -26.65
CA ALA A 150 32.89 1.60 -27.44
C ALA A 150 34.24 1.79 -26.69
N ARG A 151 34.23 1.64 -25.36
CA ARG A 151 35.42 1.72 -24.49
C ARG A 151 36.00 0.35 -24.15
N LEU A 152 35.26 -0.72 -24.45
CA LEU A 152 35.70 -2.08 -24.17
C LEU A 152 36.60 -2.57 -25.30
N ALA A 153 37.58 -3.39 -24.96
CA ALA A 153 38.38 -4.07 -25.95
C ALA A 153 37.51 -4.98 -26.85
N PRO A 154 37.90 -5.21 -28.13
CA PRO A 154 37.25 -6.22 -28.96
C PRO A 154 37.30 -7.62 -28.34
N ASP A 155 38.40 -7.94 -27.65
CA ASP A 155 38.55 -9.13 -26.83
C ASP A 155 38.49 -8.74 -25.35
N ILE A 156 37.28 -8.77 -24.78
CA ILE A 156 37.02 -8.32 -23.42
C ILE A 156 37.82 -9.17 -22.42
N GLY A 157 38.66 -8.51 -21.63
CA GLY A 157 39.51 -9.12 -20.60
C GLY A 157 39.15 -8.69 -19.18
N SER A 158 39.98 -9.07 -18.21
CA SER A 158 39.81 -8.67 -16.80
C SER A 158 39.88 -7.16 -16.61
N ALA A 159 40.74 -6.46 -17.36
CA ALA A 159 40.86 -4.99 -17.29
C ALA A 159 39.56 -4.27 -17.68
N ASP A 160 38.79 -4.82 -18.64
CA ASP A 160 37.48 -4.29 -19.01
C ASP A 160 36.45 -4.50 -17.90
N LEU A 161 36.53 -5.64 -17.20
CA LEU A 161 35.68 -5.93 -16.05
C LEU A 161 36.00 -5.01 -14.88
N ASP A 162 37.28 -4.74 -14.61
CA ASP A 162 37.72 -3.77 -13.59
C ASP A 162 37.24 -2.36 -13.93
N LEU A 163 37.36 -1.96 -15.20
CA LEU A 163 36.84 -0.69 -15.70
C LEU A 163 35.33 -0.59 -15.46
N LEU A 164 34.55 -1.60 -15.88
CA LEU A 164 33.10 -1.62 -15.65
C LEU A 164 32.76 -1.57 -14.16
N THR A 165 33.49 -2.31 -13.33
CA THR A 165 33.31 -2.32 -11.88
C THR A 165 33.56 -0.94 -11.27
N SER A 166 34.59 -0.23 -11.72
CA SER A 166 34.88 1.15 -11.27
C SER A 166 33.80 2.16 -11.68
N MET A 167 33.00 1.83 -12.71
CA MET A 167 31.91 2.68 -13.22
C MET A 167 30.53 2.27 -12.67
N ALA A 168 30.44 1.10 -12.04
CA ALA A 168 29.22 0.57 -11.46
C ALA A 168 28.91 1.27 -10.12
N PRO A 169 27.64 1.52 -9.79
CA PRO A 169 27.27 1.90 -8.43
C PRO A 169 27.71 0.84 -7.41
N ASP A 170 28.11 1.26 -6.21
CA ASP A 170 28.58 0.38 -5.13
C ASP A 170 27.63 -0.79 -4.85
N GLU A 171 26.31 -0.58 -4.93
CA GLU A 171 25.32 -1.62 -4.69
C GLU A 171 25.35 -2.73 -5.74
N LEU A 172 25.72 -2.40 -6.98
CA LEU A 172 25.84 -3.37 -8.06
C LEU A 172 27.11 -4.21 -7.87
N VAL A 173 28.20 -3.59 -7.44
CA VAL A 173 29.49 -4.25 -7.14
C VAL A 173 29.37 -5.19 -5.95
N LYS A 174 28.79 -4.74 -4.83
CA LYS A 174 28.51 -5.57 -3.64
C LYS A 174 27.67 -6.81 -3.95
N GLY A 175 26.89 -6.76 -5.03
CA GLY A 175 26.04 -7.86 -5.48
C GLY A 175 26.70 -8.82 -6.47
N MET A 176 27.95 -8.61 -6.88
CA MET A 176 28.68 -9.53 -7.78
C MET A 176 29.10 -10.82 -7.09
N ASP A 177 29.43 -10.74 -5.79
CA ASP A 177 29.73 -11.89 -4.93
C ASP A 177 28.47 -12.63 -4.46
N ALA A 178 27.29 -12.03 -4.67
CA ALA A 178 26.01 -12.62 -4.31
C ALA A 178 25.65 -13.71 -5.32
N VAL A 179 26.14 -14.92 -5.06
CA VAL A 179 25.83 -16.11 -5.83
C VAL A 179 24.37 -16.50 -5.59
N LEU A 180 23.57 -16.58 -6.66
CA LEU A 180 22.26 -17.25 -6.56
C LEU A 180 22.43 -18.78 -6.44
N TRP A 181 23.53 -19.26 -7.00
CA TRP A 181 24.04 -20.64 -6.99
C TRP A 181 24.78 -20.94 -5.68
N GLY A 182 24.78 -22.20 -5.24
CA GLY A 182 25.78 -22.65 -4.28
C GLY A 182 27.21 -22.47 -4.81
N GLU A 183 28.18 -22.39 -3.89
CA GLU A 183 29.66 -22.40 -3.93
C GLU A 183 30.47 -21.80 -5.11
N GLY A 184 29.94 -21.60 -6.32
CA GLY A 184 30.68 -21.08 -7.48
C GLY A 184 30.30 -19.64 -7.84
N ALA A 185 31.28 -18.73 -7.82
CA ALA A 185 31.10 -17.36 -8.31
C ALA A 185 30.64 -17.35 -9.79
N GLU A 186 29.79 -16.38 -10.15
CA GLU A 186 29.39 -16.20 -11.55
C GLU A 186 30.58 -15.76 -12.40
N ASP A 187 30.77 -16.36 -13.58
CA ASP A 187 31.77 -15.90 -14.54
C ASP A 187 31.30 -14.62 -15.24
N TRP A 188 31.45 -13.50 -14.53
CA TRP A 188 31.07 -12.17 -15.01
C TRP A 188 31.86 -11.77 -16.26
N LEU A 189 33.07 -12.29 -16.46
CA LEU A 189 33.86 -12.03 -17.66
C LEU A 189 33.23 -12.70 -18.89
N ALA A 190 32.89 -14.00 -18.78
CA ALA A 190 32.20 -14.72 -19.85
C ALA A 190 30.83 -14.11 -20.17
N LEU A 191 30.06 -13.71 -19.15
CA LEU A 191 28.79 -13.01 -19.34
C LEU A 191 28.98 -11.66 -20.04
N THR A 192 30.00 -10.89 -19.66
CA THR A 192 30.32 -9.59 -20.27
C THR A 192 30.66 -9.75 -21.75
N ARG A 193 31.48 -10.74 -22.12
CA ARG A 193 31.77 -11.10 -23.52
C ARG A 193 30.49 -11.37 -24.30
N ARG A 194 29.66 -12.29 -23.78
CA ARG A 194 28.36 -12.66 -24.39
C ARG A 194 27.45 -11.45 -24.58
N TRP A 195 27.40 -10.53 -23.61
CA TRP A 195 26.53 -9.36 -23.66
C TRP A 195 27.04 -8.25 -24.56
N ALA A 196 28.36 -8.09 -24.66
CA ALA A 196 28.96 -7.14 -25.59
C ALA A 196 28.64 -7.50 -27.04
N ASP A 197 28.60 -8.78 -27.37
CA ASP A 197 28.26 -9.25 -28.73
C ASP A 197 26.78 -9.15 -29.05
N SER A 198 25.92 -9.16 -28.03
CA SER A 198 24.47 -9.09 -28.21
C SER A 198 24.03 -7.80 -28.92
N ARG A 199 23.24 -7.97 -29.99
CA ARG A 199 22.55 -6.86 -30.68
C ARG A 199 21.13 -6.63 -30.15
N ALA A 200 20.63 -7.51 -29.28
CA ALA A 200 19.26 -7.46 -28.80
C ALA A 200 19.02 -6.24 -27.89
N GLY A 201 17.93 -5.51 -28.14
CA GLY A 201 17.40 -4.47 -27.26
C GLY A 201 16.46 -5.07 -26.21
N PHE A 202 16.79 -4.91 -24.93
CA PHE A 202 15.89 -5.28 -23.84
C PHE A 202 15.46 -4.03 -23.08
N THR A 203 14.16 -3.86 -22.89
CA THR A 203 13.56 -2.73 -22.17
C THR A 203 13.43 -3.00 -20.67
N ASP A 204 13.45 -4.27 -20.26
CA ASP A 204 13.26 -4.69 -18.88
C ASP A 204 14.07 -5.95 -18.55
N TRP A 205 14.22 -6.21 -17.25
CA TRP A 205 15.05 -7.30 -16.75
C TRP A 205 14.47 -8.69 -17.04
N LEU A 206 13.14 -8.81 -17.18
CA LEU A 206 12.47 -10.10 -17.35
C LEU A 206 12.58 -10.58 -18.80
N SER A 207 12.42 -9.66 -19.77
CA SER A 207 12.70 -9.96 -21.18
C SER A 207 14.17 -10.31 -21.41
N PHE A 208 15.10 -9.58 -20.77
CA PHE A 208 16.53 -9.93 -20.77
C PHE A 208 16.80 -11.32 -20.19
N ALA A 209 16.18 -11.64 -19.04
CA ALA A 209 16.37 -12.91 -18.35
C ALA A 209 15.96 -14.10 -19.22
N LYS A 210 14.75 -14.06 -19.79
CA LYS A 210 14.23 -15.11 -20.69
C LYS A 210 15.10 -15.35 -21.91
N ALA A 211 15.69 -14.28 -22.47
CA ALA A 211 16.61 -14.39 -23.60
C ALA A 211 17.95 -15.09 -23.25
N GLN A 212 18.21 -15.38 -21.98
CA GLN A 212 19.36 -16.18 -21.57
C GLN A 212 19.11 -17.70 -21.65
N HIS A 213 17.93 -18.15 -22.10
CA HIS A 213 17.56 -19.54 -22.37
C HIS A 213 17.93 -20.51 -21.23
N GLU A 214 19.00 -21.29 -21.38
CA GLU A 214 19.42 -22.30 -20.41
C GLU A 214 19.60 -21.71 -18.99
N LEU A 215 20.21 -20.53 -18.88
CA LEU A 215 20.38 -19.87 -17.58
C LEU A 215 19.04 -19.49 -16.94
N TRP A 216 18.04 -19.17 -17.76
CA TRP A 216 16.68 -18.87 -17.29
C TRP A 216 16.01 -20.12 -16.74
N GLU A 217 16.03 -21.22 -17.49
CA GLU A 217 15.46 -22.51 -17.07
C GLU A 217 16.12 -23.04 -15.79
N GLN A 218 17.45 -23.01 -15.74
CA GLN A 218 18.19 -23.40 -14.54
C GLN A 218 17.81 -22.52 -13.34
N SER A 219 17.60 -21.21 -13.54
CA SER A 219 17.19 -20.30 -12.46
C SER A 219 15.77 -20.56 -11.97
N LEU A 220 14.84 -20.94 -12.87
CA LEU A 220 13.48 -21.30 -12.49
C LEU A 220 13.44 -22.61 -11.70
N ALA A 221 14.28 -23.59 -12.06
CA ALA A 221 14.37 -24.88 -11.38
C ALA A 221 14.77 -24.79 -9.90
N LEU A 222 15.32 -23.65 -9.46
CA LEU A 222 15.72 -23.40 -8.07
C LEU A 222 14.57 -23.02 -7.14
N PHE A 223 13.40 -22.64 -7.67
CA PHE A 223 12.22 -22.45 -6.82
C PHE A 223 11.81 -23.78 -6.21
N ALA A 224 11.30 -23.76 -4.98
CA ALA A 224 10.72 -24.97 -4.37
C ALA A 224 9.56 -25.53 -5.21
N HIS A 225 8.86 -24.65 -5.93
CA HIS A 225 7.73 -24.99 -6.79
C HIS A 225 7.90 -24.36 -8.18
N PRO A 226 8.80 -24.91 -9.01
CA PRO A 226 9.19 -24.31 -10.29
C PRO A 226 8.07 -24.33 -11.34
N ARG A 227 7.04 -25.16 -11.10
CA ARG A 227 5.84 -25.28 -11.95
C ARG A 227 4.60 -24.59 -11.37
N SER A 228 4.78 -23.75 -10.34
CA SER A 228 3.67 -23.01 -9.77
C SER A 228 3.04 -22.06 -10.78
N GLU A 229 1.71 -22.03 -10.84
CA GLU A 229 0.92 -21.07 -11.61
C GLU A 229 1.21 -19.64 -11.16
N ALA A 230 1.41 -19.41 -9.86
CA ALA A 230 1.78 -18.08 -9.36
C ALA A 230 3.16 -17.65 -9.89
N LEU A 231 4.12 -18.58 -9.97
CA LEU A 231 5.44 -18.31 -10.56
C LEU A 231 5.31 -18.06 -12.08
N ALA A 232 4.51 -18.85 -12.78
CA ALA A 232 4.26 -18.67 -14.21
C ALA A 232 3.64 -17.29 -14.51
N ILE A 233 2.69 -16.82 -13.69
CA ILE A 233 2.12 -15.45 -13.79
C ILE A 233 3.20 -14.40 -13.53
N MET A 234 3.95 -14.53 -12.44
CA MET A 234 4.98 -13.56 -12.04
C MET A 234 6.11 -13.45 -13.06
N THR A 235 6.43 -14.55 -13.73
CA THR A 235 7.44 -14.61 -14.80
C THR A 235 6.85 -14.38 -16.19
N LYS A 236 5.52 -14.28 -16.32
CA LYS A 236 4.80 -14.15 -17.60
C LYS A 236 5.16 -15.27 -18.58
N SER A 237 5.25 -16.50 -18.10
CA SER A 237 5.75 -17.66 -18.86
C SER A 237 4.62 -18.62 -19.25
N GLY A 238 4.88 -19.48 -20.24
CA GLY A 238 3.89 -20.43 -20.75
C GLY A 238 2.67 -19.70 -21.30
N ARG A 239 1.47 -20.07 -20.83
CA ARG A 239 0.21 -19.43 -21.25
C ARG A 239 0.07 -17.95 -20.86
N TYR A 240 0.94 -17.45 -20.00
CA TYR A 240 0.94 -16.06 -19.53
C TYR A 240 1.95 -15.18 -20.28
N GLU A 241 2.50 -15.67 -21.39
CA GLU A 241 3.36 -14.86 -22.23
C GLU A 241 2.59 -13.68 -22.83
N GLY A 242 3.21 -12.49 -22.84
CA GLY A 242 2.58 -11.27 -23.35
C GLY A 242 1.67 -10.52 -22.37
N ILE A 243 1.37 -11.06 -21.18
CA ILE A 243 0.48 -10.36 -20.25
C ILE A 243 1.10 -9.04 -19.74
N SER A 244 0.31 -7.97 -19.80
CA SER A 244 0.67 -6.70 -19.18
C SER A 244 0.20 -6.69 -17.73
N PHE A 245 1.02 -7.26 -16.84
CA PHE A 245 0.83 -7.20 -15.39
C PHE A 245 2.12 -6.76 -14.67
N SER A 246 1.96 -6.09 -13.54
CA SER A 246 3.06 -5.66 -12.68
C SER A 246 3.46 -6.76 -11.70
N ALA A 247 4.61 -7.41 -11.94
CA ALA A 247 5.16 -8.52 -11.15
C ALA A 247 5.69 -8.09 -9.75
N HIS A 248 4.82 -7.53 -8.91
CA HIS A 248 5.12 -7.19 -7.51
C HIS A 248 4.74 -8.35 -6.59
N HIS A 249 5.74 -8.95 -5.93
CA HIS A 249 5.53 -10.09 -5.03
C HIS A 249 4.57 -9.77 -3.87
N GLU A 250 4.57 -8.53 -3.36
CA GLU A 250 3.64 -8.11 -2.31
C GLU A 250 2.18 -8.20 -2.75
N LYS A 251 1.89 -7.90 -4.03
CA LYS A 251 0.55 -8.04 -4.58
C LYS A 251 0.18 -9.51 -4.75
N MET A 252 1.10 -10.32 -5.30
CA MET A 252 0.88 -11.76 -5.47
C MET A 252 0.54 -12.45 -4.15
N VAL A 253 1.31 -12.20 -3.09
CA VAL A 253 1.02 -12.74 -1.75
C VAL A 253 -0.41 -12.37 -1.30
N LYS A 254 -0.85 -11.13 -1.52
CA LYS A 254 -2.21 -10.70 -1.15
C LYS A 254 -3.29 -11.35 -2.01
N TYR A 255 -3.08 -11.47 -3.33
CA TYR A 255 -4.02 -12.14 -4.22
C TYR A 255 -4.27 -13.58 -3.77
N LEU A 256 -3.20 -14.32 -3.52
CA LEU A 256 -3.29 -15.72 -3.10
C LEU A 256 -3.91 -15.85 -1.71
N ALA A 257 -3.55 -14.98 -0.76
CA ALA A 257 -4.14 -14.99 0.58
C ALA A 257 -5.65 -14.72 0.56
N VAL A 258 -6.10 -13.74 -0.23
CA VAL A 258 -7.53 -13.43 -0.34
C VAL A 258 -8.28 -14.52 -1.10
N ALA A 259 -7.70 -15.08 -2.16
CA ALA A 259 -8.32 -16.18 -2.89
C ALA A 259 -8.45 -17.45 -2.02
N ASP A 260 -7.40 -17.79 -1.25
CA ASP A 260 -7.44 -18.90 -0.28
C ASP A 260 -8.51 -18.67 0.79
N PHE A 261 -8.57 -17.46 1.37
CA PHE A 261 -9.60 -17.08 2.32
C PHE A 261 -11.01 -17.27 1.74
N LEU A 262 -11.28 -16.68 0.57
CA LEU A 262 -12.61 -16.75 -0.05
C LEU A 262 -12.98 -18.18 -0.47
N LYS A 263 -12.03 -18.98 -0.97
CA LYS A 263 -12.26 -20.38 -1.35
C LYS A 263 -12.70 -21.24 -0.16
N HIS A 264 -12.20 -20.95 1.03
CA HIS A 264 -12.52 -21.69 2.24
C HIS A 264 -13.57 -21.00 3.13
N PHE A 265 -14.05 -19.82 2.74
CA PHE A 265 -15.07 -19.10 3.48
C PHE A 265 -16.42 -19.83 3.42
N LYS A 266 -16.95 -20.20 4.58
CA LYS A 266 -18.23 -20.93 4.71
C LYS A 266 -19.39 -20.04 5.17
N GLY A 267 -19.13 -18.76 5.45
CA GLY A 267 -20.17 -17.82 5.85
C GLY A 267 -21.04 -17.41 4.67
N ARG A 268 -22.20 -16.82 4.95
CA ARG A 268 -23.12 -16.35 3.91
C ARG A 268 -22.63 -15.03 3.30
N HIS A 269 -22.15 -14.11 4.14
CA HIS A 269 -21.72 -12.78 3.73
C HIS A 269 -20.28 -12.53 4.14
N VAL A 270 -19.42 -12.21 3.16
CA VAL A 270 -17.98 -12.05 3.41
C VAL A 270 -17.70 -10.91 4.40
N LEU A 271 -18.54 -9.87 4.41
CA LEU A 271 -18.34 -8.74 5.29
C LEU A 271 -18.52 -9.07 6.77
N GLU A 272 -19.37 -10.04 7.13
CA GLU A 272 -19.57 -10.46 8.52
C GLU A 272 -18.27 -10.92 9.18
N TYR A 273 -17.35 -11.51 8.41
CA TYR A 273 -16.01 -11.87 8.90
C TYR A 273 -15.24 -10.64 9.42
N TYR A 274 -15.29 -9.54 8.66
CA TYR A 274 -14.56 -8.32 8.98
C TYR A 274 -15.31 -7.42 9.96
N THR A 275 -16.63 -7.39 9.90
CA THR A 275 -17.45 -6.50 10.71
C THR A 275 -17.81 -7.12 12.06
N GLY A 276 -18.00 -8.44 12.09
CA GLY A 276 -18.74 -9.14 13.14
C GLY A 276 -20.24 -9.14 12.82
N ALA A 277 -20.95 -10.11 13.42
CA ALA A 277 -22.40 -10.28 13.22
C ALA A 277 -23.23 -9.09 13.74
N ASP A 278 -22.76 -8.42 14.80
CA ASP A 278 -23.49 -7.33 15.47
C ASP A 278 -23.14 -5.95 14.90
N TYR A 279 -22.51 -5.87 13.72
CA TYR A 279 -22.13 -4.59 13.15
C TYR A 279 -23.33 -3.87 12.53
N GLU A 280 -23.69 -2.75 13.14
CA GLU A 280 -24.71 -1.84 12.62
C GLU A 280 -24.04 -0.71 11.84
N HIS A 281 -24.33 -0.64 10.54
CA HIS A 281 -23.91 0.48 9.70
C HIS A 281 -24.81 1.69 9.94
N MET A 282 -24.22 2.81 10.36
CA MET A 282 -24.94 4.06 10.60
C MET A 282 -24.77 5.01 9.41
N PRO A 283 -25.77 5.16 8.52
CA PRO A 283 -25.63 6.01 7.34
C PRO A 283 -25.52 7.51 7.70
N ALA A 284 -26.15 7.93 8.80
CA ALA A 284 -26.07 9.31 9.28
C ALA A 284 -24.69 9.61 9.87
N HIS A 285 -24.18 10.83 9.64
CA HIS A 285 -22.98 11.32 10.31
C HIS A 285 -23.29 11.57 11.79
N GLN A 286 -22.71 10.74 12.65
CA GLN A 286 -22.86 10.86 14.10
C GLN A 286 -21.99 11.98 14.65
N SER A 287 -22.28 12.42 15.86
CA SER A 287 -21.48 13.39 16.60
C SER A 287 -21.28 12.95 18.06
N GLY A 288 -20.42 13.64 18.80
CA GLY A 288 -20.15 13.39 20.22
C GLY A 288 -19.72 11.95 20.51
N GLU A 289 -20.26 11.37 21.57
CA GLU A 289 -19.94 9.99 21.97
C GLU A 289 -20.35 8.94 20.93
N SER A 290 -21.44 9.17 20.20
CA SER A 290 -21.92 8.24 19.16
C SER A 290 -20.92 8.13 18.01
N TYR A 291 -20.33 9.27 17.58
CA TYR A 291 -19.24 9.26 16.61
C TYR A 291 -18.01 8.51 17.12
N LEU A 292 -17.64 8.70 18.39
CA LEU A 292 -16.46 8.03 18.96
C LEU A 292 -16.62 6.51 19.03
N LEU A 293 -17.84 6.06 19.36
CA LEU A 293 -18.18 4.65 19.34
C LEU A 293 -18.12 4.09 17.92
N GLU A 294 -18.77 4.76 16.97
CA GLU A 294 -18.72 4.40 15.56
C GLU A 294 -17.29 4.34 15.02
N ARG A 295 -16.47 5.36 15.29
CA ARG A 295 -15.08 5.44 14.84
C ARG A 295 -14.23 4.31 15.42
N THR A 296 -14.48 3.94 16.67
CA THR A 296 -13.80 2.82 17.33
C THR A 296 -14.16 1.50 16.66
N ARG A 297 -15.45 1.28 16.36
CA ARG A 297 -15.91 0.11 15.60
C ARG A 297 -15.28 0.10 14.21
N PHE A 298 -15.29 1.23 13.51
CA PHE A 298 -14.64 1.36 12.20
C PHE A 298 -13.16 0.98 12.24
N GLN A 299 -12.39 1.45 13.24
CA GLN A 299 -10.98 1.10 13.38
C GLN A 299 -10.75 -0.39 13.63
N GLN A 300 -11.63 -1.07 14.38
CA GLN A 300 -11.56 -2.51 14.58
C GLN A 300 -11.83 -3.29 13.29
N VAL A 301 -12.80 -2.84 12.49
CA VAL A 301 -13.07 -3.42 11.16
C VAL A 301 -11.90 -3.15 10.22
N HIS A 302 -11.40 -1.92 10.18
CA HIS A 302 -10.25 -1.53 9.36
C HIS A 302 -9.00 -2.34 9.68
N ALA A 303 -8.73 -2.62 10.96
CA ALA A 303 -7.63 -3.48 11.38
C ALA A 303 -7.73 -4.89 10.78
N ARG A 304 -8.93 -5.50 10.82
CA ARG A 304 -9.20 -6.82 10.20
C ARG A 304 -9.01 -6.81 8.69
N PHE A 305 -9.50 -5.77 8.00
CA PHE A 305 -9.21 -5.62 6.56
C PHE A 305 -7.70 -5.42 6.29
N ALA A 306 -7.02 -4.63 7.13
CA ALA A 306 -5.60 -4.31 6.93
C ALA A 306 -4.68 -5.54 7.05
N GLU A 307 -5.11 -6.61 7.72
CA GLU A 307 -4.39 -7.89 7.76
C GLU A 307 -4.28 -8.53 6.37
N HIS A 308 -5.31 -8.44 5.54
CA HIS A 308 -5.31 -8.96 4.17
C HIS A 308 -4.78 -7.94 3.14
N PHE A 309 -5.19 -6.68 3.27
CA PHE A 309 -4.99 -5.69 2.21
C PHE A 309 -3.85 -4.69 2.49
N GLY A 310 -3.42 -4.56 3.75
CA GLY A 310 -2.59 -3.46 4.22
C GLY A 310 -3.41 -2.18 4.47
N LYS A 311 -2.85 -1.26 5.26
CA LYS A 311 -3.57 -0.12 5.87
C LYS A 311 -4.29 0.81 4.89
N ILE A 312 -3.67 1.16 3.76
CA ILE A 312 -4.24 2.13 2.82
C ILE A 312 -5.19 1.44 1.83
N THR A 313 -4.78 0.28 1.30
CA THR A 313 -5.61 -0.49 0.36
C THR A 313 -6.92 -0.94 1.01
N SER A 314 -6.91 -1.27 2.31
CA SER A 314 -8.15 -1.60 3.03
C SER A 314 -9.12 -0.43 3.07
N LEU A 315 -8.67 0.81 3.31
CA LEU A 315 -9.56 1.99 3.30
C LEU A 315 -10.18 2.20 1.92
N HIS A 316 -9.41 1.98 0.86
CA HIS A 316 -9.91 2.07 -0.51
C HIS A 316 -10.99 1.02 -0.80
N LEU A 317 -10.78 -0.23 -0.37
CA LEU A 317 -11.77 -1.30 -0.51
C LEU A 317 -13.00 -1.03 0.36
N MET A 318 -12.82 -0.60 1.61
CA MET A 318 -13.92 -0.27 2.52
C MET A 318 -14.79 0.85 1.95
N MET A 319 -14.21 1.85 1.31
CA MET A 319 -14.98 2.88 0.62
C MET A 319 -15.87 2.30 -0.51
N ASP A 320 -15.38 1.35 -1.31
CA ASP A 320 -16.20 0.69 -2.34
C ASP A 320 -17.30 -0.20 -1.77
N LEU A 321 -17.12 -0.69 -0.55
CA LEU A 321 -18.10 -1.49 0.18
C LEU A 321 -19.14 -0.62 0.91
N GLY A 322 -19.02 0.70 0.79
CA GLY A 322 -19.94 1.68 1.36
C GLY A 322 -19.68 2.06 2.81
N PHE A 323 -18.49 1.77 3.36
CA PHE A 323 -18.10 2.34 4.65
C PHE A 323 -17.92 3.86 4.52
N LYS A 324 -18.26 4.60 5.58
CA LYS A 324 -18.04 6.05 5.69
C LYS A 324 -16.55 6.35 5.86
N THR A 325 -15.83 6.32 4.75
CA THR A 325 -14.39 6.57 4.71
C THR A 325 -13.98 7.05 3.34
N VAL A 326 -12.82 7.72 3.29
CA VAL A 326 -12.15 8.10 2.04
C VAL A 326 -10.82 7.36 1.95
N LYS A 327 -10.25 7.27 0.76
CA LYS A 327 -8.86 6.86 0.63
C LYS A 327 -7.95 8.04 0.99
N PRO A 328 -7.16 7.97 2.07
CA PRO A 328 -6.18 9.00 2.36
C PRO A 328 -5.06 8.90 1.32
N ASP A 329 -5.06 9.81 0.36
CA ASP A 329 -4.03 9.88 -0.67
C ASP A 329 -3.28 11.20 -0.63
N ARG A 330 -2.24 11.29 -1.47
CA ARG A 330 -1.39 12.47 -1.54
C ARG A 330 -2.14 13.76 -1.86
N VAL A 331 -3.18 13.70 -2.69
CA VAL A 331 -3.91 14.89 -3.17
C VAL A 331 -4.77 15.43 -2.03
N LEU A 332 -5.55 14.55 -1.41
CA LEU A 332 -6.39 14.92 -0.27
C LEU A 332 -5.55 15.41 0.91
N THR A 333 -4.47 14.69 1.23
CA THR A 333 -3.56 15.06 2.33
C THR A 333 -2.90 16.41 2.06
N TYR A 334 -2.43 16.65 0.83
CA TYR A 334 -1.80 17.91 0.47
C TYR A 334 -2.82 19.06 0.50
N LEU A 335 -4.02 18.88 -0.04
CA LEU A 335 -5.10 19.87 0.04
C LEU A 335 -5.42 20.24 1.50
N PHE A 336 -5.63 19.25 2.37
CA PHE A 336 -5.93 19.51 3.78
C PHE A 336 -4.77 20.18 4.51
N SER A 337 -3.53 19.79 4.21
CA SER A 337 -2.33 20.48 4.71
C SER A 337 -2.36 21.94 4.28
N ARG A 338 -2.45 22.26 2.98
CA ARG A 338 -2.46 23.63 2.43
C ARG A 338 -3.57 24.51 3.01
N LEU A 339 -4.71 23.93 3.36
CA LEU A 339 -5.83 24.62 4.01
C LEU A 339 -5.60 24.91 5.50
N GLY A 340 -4.51 24.40 6.08
CA GLY A 340 -4.26 24.45 7.52
C GLY A 340 -5.19 23.53 8.33
N TRP A 341 -5.78 22.52 7.68
CA TRP A 341 -6.73 21.60 8.30
C TRP A 341 -6.07 20.39 8.96
N LEU A 342 -4.75 20.26 8.85
CA LEU A 342 -3.98 19.23 9.52
C LEU A 342 -3.08 19.87 10.59
N MET A 343 -3.06 19.27 11.78
CA MET A 343 -2.12 19.59 12.84
C MET A 343 -0.83 18.78 12.71
N THR A 344 -0.92 17.60 12.08
CA THR A 344 0.23 16.72 11.80
C THR A 344 1.11 17.23 10.65
N LEU A 345 0.60 18.14 9.82
CA LEU A 345 1.29 18.71 8.66
C LEU A 345 1.02 20.22 8.58
N PRO A 346 2.06 21.08 8.52
CA PRO A 346 1.86 22.51 8.45
C PRO A 346 1.31 22.95 7.09
N ALA A 347 0.73 24.15 7.02
CA ALA A 347 0.10 24.65 5.79
C ALA A 347 1.07 25.00 4.67
N ASP A 348 2.32 25.25 5.01
CA ASP A 348 3.41 25.53 4.08
C ASP A 348 4.18 24.26 3.65
N ALA A 349 3.74 23.07 4.08
CA ALA A 349 4.36 21.82 3.63
C ALA A 349 4.33 21.73 2.09
N SER A 350 5.48 21.42 1.50
CA SER A 350 5.61 21.15 0.07
C SER A 350 4.96 19.82 -0.29
N GLN A 351 4.59 19.66 -1.57
CA GLN A 351 4.06 18.39 -2.09
C GLN A 351 5.03 17.23 -1.81
N LYS A 352 6.35 17.46 -1.93
CA LYS A 352 7.39 16.47 -1.61
C LYS A 352 7.35 16.04 -0.14
N GLN A 353 7.25 16.98 0.80
CA GLN A 353 7.15 16.66 2.23
C GLN A 353 5.89 15.84 2.52
N VAL A 354 4.76 16.18 1.90
CA VAL A 354 3.53 15.38 2.04
C VAL A 354 3.71 13.97 1.48
N LEU A 355 4.34 13.82 0.30
CA LEU A 355 4.62 12.51 -0.30
C LEU A 355 5.47 11.59 0.60
N GLU A 356 6.33 12.16 1.44
CA GLU A 356 7.19 11.41 2.35
C GLU A 356 6.42 10.85 3.57
N VAL A 357 5.33 11.51 4.00
CA VAL A 357 4.66 11.18 5.28
C VAL A 357 3.15 10.92 5.18
N TYR A 358 2.51 11.06 4.02
CA TYR A 358 1.05 10.89 3.90
C TYR A 358 0.55 9.48 4.27
N THR A 359 1.45 8.48 4.28
CA THR A 359 1.14 7.12 4.73
C THR A 359 1.36 6.89 6.22
N ASP A 360 1.88 7.89 6.95
CA ASP A 360 2.10 7.81 8.39
C ASP A 360 0.76 7.67 9.12
N SER A 361 0.71 6.79 10.12
CA SER A 361 -0.55 6.46 10.78
C SER A 361 -1.21 7.66 11.45
N ALA A 362 -0.43 8.63 11.95
CA ALA A 362 -0.96 9.85 12.54
C ALA A 362 -1.63 10.75 11.49
N VAL A 363 -0.93 10.99 10.37
CA VAL A 363 -1.43 11.78 9.23
C VAL A 363 -2.68 11.13 8.64
N VAL A 364 -2.62 9.83 8.34
CA VAL A 364 -3.76 9.05 7.82
C VAL A 364 -4.97 9.17 8.75
N SER A 365 -4.76 9.01 10.06
CA SER A 365 -5.87 9.06 11.02
C SER A 365 -6.49 10.45 11.08
N GLU A 366 -5.68 11.51 11.03
CA GLU A 366 -6.18 12.89 11.00
C GLU A 366 -6.90 13.21 9.69
N VAL A 367 -6.36 12.84 8.53
CA VAL A 367 -7.02 13.02 7.23
C VAL A 367 -8.39 12.36 7.20
N LEU A 368 -8.49 11.12 7.70
CA LEU A 368 -9.79 10.44 7.79
C LEU A 368 -10.76 11.18 8.72
N TYR A 369 -10.29 11.69 9.86
CA TYR A 369 -11.11 12.48 10.79
C TYR A 369 -11.61 13.77 10.13
N ARG A 370 -10.74 14.52 9.45
CA ARG A 370 -11.12 15.75 8.73
C ARG A 370 -12.06 15.47 7.56
N ALA A 371 -11.87 14.35 6.88
CA ALA A 371 -12.78 13.92 5.81
C ALA A 371 -14.17 13.58 6.36
N ASP A 372 -14.28 12.97 7.55
CA ASP A 372 -15.56 12.72 8.21
C ASP A 372 -16.29 14.04 8.55
N VAL A 373 -15.55 15.04 9.04
CA VAL A 373 -16.09 16.40 9.32
C VAL A 373 -16.56 17.07 8.03
N LEU A 374 -15.75 17.02 6.97
CA LEU A 374 -16.09 17.59 5.67
C LEU A 374 -17.32 16.90 5.04
N ALA A 375 -17.40 15.57 5.15
CA ALA A 375 -18.54 14.80 4.66
C ALA A 375 -19.82 15.17 5.41
N ALA A 376 -19.74 15.32 6.73
CA ALA A 376 -20.86 15.78 7.55
C ALA A 376 -21.32 17.19 7.16
N ALA A 377 -20.38 18.10 6.86
CA ALA A 377 -20.68 19.47 6.42
C ALA A 377 -21.37 19.51 5.04
N ILE A 378 -21.01 18.60 4.13
CA ILE A 378 -21.56 18.56 2.77
C ILE A 378 -22.88 17.81 2.69
N ALA A 379 -23.11 16.83 3.56
CA ALA A 379 -24.27 15.94 3.52
C ALA A 379 -25.63 16.65 3.36
N PRO A 380 -25.92 17.78 4.03
CA PRO A 380 -27.19 18.50 3.85
C PRO A 380 -27.38 19.13 2.46
N HIS A 381 -26.30 19.27 1.68
CA HIS A 381 -26.28 19.97 0.40
C HIS A 381 -26.26 19.05 -0.81
N VAL A 382 -26.24 17.73 -0.61
CA VAL A 382 -26.12 16.73 -1.67
C VAL A 382 -27.09 15.59 -1.45
N SER A 383 -27.64 15.03 -2.52
CA SER A 383 -28.53 13.87 -2.48
C SER A 383 -27.84 12.66 -3.08
N VAL A 384 -26.88 12.09 -2.35
CA VAL A 384 -26.14 10.89 -2.77
C VAL A 384 -26.15 9.83 -1.65
N PRO A 385 -26.10 8.52 -1.98
CA PRO A 385 -26.06 7.46 -0.98
C PRO A 385 -24.82 7.51 -0.07
N SER A 386 -23.70 8.05 -0.58
CA SER A 386 -22.44 8.15 0.16
C SER A 386 -21.71 9.45 -0.16
N VAL A 387 -21.69 10.36 0.82
CA VAL A 387 -20.98 11.64 0.71
C VAL A 387 -19.47 11.43 0.70
N HIS A 388 -18.95 10.44 1.44
CA HIS A 388 -17.53 10.09 1.37
C HIS A 388 -17.10 9.64 -0.02
N ARG A 389 -17.93 8.86 -0.72
CA ARG A 389 -17.64 8.45 -2.09
C ARG A 389 -17.63 9.64 -3.05
N LEU A 390 -18.58 10.56 -2.85
CA LEU A 390 -18.65 11.82 -3.60
C LEU A 390 -17.41 12.69 -3.33
N LEU A 391 -16.96 12.78 -2.08
CA LEU A 391 -15.75 13.49 -1.71
C LEU A 391 -14.51 12.88 -2.35
N ASP A 392 -14.34 11.57 -2.22
CA ASP A 392 -13.21 10.85 -2.81
C ASP A 392 -13.13 11.12 -4.30
N ILE A 393 -14.23 10.95 -5.06
CA ILE A 393 -14.14 11.14 -6.51
C ILE A 393 -13.82 12.59 -6.88
N TRP A 394 -14.47 13.61 -6.31
CA TRP A 394 -14.19 15.00 -6.72
C TRP A 394 -12.83 15.50 -6.24
N LEU A 395 -12.41 15.15 -5.03
CA LEU A 395 -11.13 15.60 -4.47
C LEU A 395 -9.95 14.83 -5.06
N VAL A 396 -10.09 13.53 -5.33
CA VAL A 396 -9.03 12.72 -5.94
C VAL A 396 -8.89 13.02 -7.43
N LYS A 397 -10.01 13.14 -8.17
CA LYS A 397 -9.96 13.46 -9.61
C LYS A 397 -9.35 14.82 -9.89
N PHE A 398 -9.39 15.74 -8.92
CA PHE A 398 -8.70 17.01 -9.03
C PHE A 398 -7.19 16.85 -9.25
N GLY A 399 -6.53 15.95 -8.50
CA GLY A 399 -5.08 15.73 -8.62
C GLY A 399 -4.69 14.53 -9.48
N GLN A 400 -5.63 13.95 -10.21
CA GLN A 400 -5.36 12.76 -11.01
C GLN A 400 -4.77 13.11 -12.38
N GLU A 401 -3.88 12.23 -12.88
CA GLU A 401 -3.45 12.24 -14.28
C GLU A 401 -4.66 12.09 -15.23
N PRO A 402 -4.56 12.57 -16.49
CA PRO A 402 -5.61 12.41 -17.48
C PRO A 402 -6.13 10.97 -17.57
N GLU A 403 -7.45 10.84 -17.65
CA GLU A 403 -8.16 9.57 -17.68
C GLU A 403 -9.42 9.72 -18.55
N GLU A 404 -9.27 9.48 -19.84
CA GLU A 404 -10.32 9.72 -20.86
C GLU A 404 -11.64 9.03 -20.55
N LYS A 405 -11.62 7.84 -19.95
CA LYS A 405 -12.84 7.12 -19.53
C LYS A 405 -13.66 7.85 -18.46
N PHE A 406 -13.08 8.83 -17.77
CA PHE A 406 -13.77 9.73 -16.84
C PHE A 406 -14.05 11.10 -17.49
N GLY A 407 -13.74 11.30 -18.77
CA GLY A 407 -13.81 12.61 -19.41
C GLY A 407 -12.75 13.60 -18.90
N ILE A 408 -11.69 13.12 -18.24
CA ILE A 408 -10.61 13.97 -17.71
C ILE A 408 -9.43 13.91 -18.68
N THR A 409 -9.04 15.06 -19.19
CA THR A 409 -8.03 15.22 -20.24
C THR A 409 -6.84 16.06 -19.76
N ILE A 410 -7.01 16.85 -18.70
CA ILE A 410 -5.99 17.72 -18.12
C ILE A 410 -5.83 17.43 -16.63
N LYS A 411 -4.60 17.32 -16.16
CA LYS A 411 -4.26 17.24 -14.73
C LYS A 411 -4.32 18.64 -14.11
N LEU A 412 -5.19 18.85 -13.13
CA LEU A 412 -5.39 20.18 -12.54
C LEU A 412 -4.42 20.58 -11.44
N GLU A 413 -3.82 19.61 -10.75
CA GLU A 413 -2.82 19.92 -9.71
C GLU A 413 -1.66 20.79 -10.26
N GLY A 414 -1.36 20.67 -11.55
CA GLY A 414 -0.25 21.37 -12.20
C GLY A 414 1.12 20.79 -11.82
N GLU A 415 2.19 21.44 -12.26
CA GLU A 415 3.53 21.24 -11.70
C GLU A 415 3.56 21.99 -10.34
N ASP A 416 4.11 21.33 -9.31
CA ASP A 416 4.25 21.87 -7.94
C ASP A 416 2.98 22.26 -7.16
N GLY A 417 1.78 21.94 -7.65
CA GLY A 417 0.53 22.13 -6.90
C GLY A 417 -0.16 23.49 -7.09
N GLU A 418 0.24 24.29 -8.08
CA GLU A 418 -0.33 25.63 -8.33
C GLU A 418 -1.85 25.60 -8.55
N GLY A 419 -2.41 24.56 -9.16
CA GLY A 419 -3.87 24.48 -9.33
C GLY A 419 -4.65 24.35 -8.01
N LEU A 420 -4.05 23.72 -6.99
CA LEU A 420 -4.64 23.68 -5.64
C LEU A 420 -4.63 25.06 -4.99
N LYS A 421 -3.55 25.82 -5.22
CA LYS A 421 -3.41 27.18 -4.72
C LYS A 421 -4.45 28.11 -5.37
N GLU A 422 -4.68 28.00 -6.69
CA GLU A 422 -5.73 28.77 -7.37
C GLU A 422 -7.13 28.50 -6.80
N ILE A 423 -7.48 27.23 -6.56
CA ILE A 423 -8.76 26.90 -5.92
C ILE A 423 -8.83 27.44 -4.51
N TYR A 424 -7.76 27.30 -3.75
CA TYR A 424 -7.70 27.82 -2.39
C TYR A 424 -7.93 29.33 -2.38
N GLU A 425 -7.22 30.09 -3.20
CA GLU A 425 -7.41 31.54 -3.27
C GLU A 425 -8.82 31.89 -3.75
N ALA A 426 -9.39 31.17 -4.73
CA ALA A 426 -10.77 31.37 -5.16
C ALA A 426 -11.80 31.06 -4.05
N VAL A 427 -11.53 30.07 -3.20
CA VAL A 427 -12.36 29.74 -2.03
C VAL A 427 -12.19 30.81 -0.96
N LYS A 428 -10.96 31.22 -0.68
CA LYS A 428 -10.62 32.26 0.30
C LYS A 428 -11.21 33.62 -0.07
N GLU A 429 -11.17 33.99 -1.35
CA GLU A 429 -11.82 35.20 -1.88
C GLU A 429 -13.33 35.13 -1.65
N ARG A 430 -13.97 34.02 -2.06
CA ARG A 430 -15.41 33.80 -1.84
C ARG A 430 -15.83 33.77 -0.37
N LEU A 431 -14.93 33.33 0.51
CA LEU A 431 -15.15 33.30 1.95
C LEU A 431 -14.86 34.64 2.64
N GLY A 432 -13.91 35.42 2.12
CA GLY A 432 -13.58 36.77 2.60
C GLY A 432 -14.76 37.73 2.44
N ASP A 433 -15.58 37.50 1.41
CA ASP A 433 -16.81 38.26 1.15
C ASP A 433 -18.03 37.80 1.98
N GLN A 434 -17.96 36.63 2.61
CA GLN A 434 -19.04 36.11 3.46
C GLN A 434 -18.77 36.46 4.92
N ALA A 435 -19.33 37.58 5.38
CA ALA A 435 -19.44 37.89 6.80
C ALA A 435 -20.03 36.69 7.55
N VAL A 436 -19.34 36.26 8.62
CA VAL A 436 -19.73 35.12 9.46
C VAL A 436 -21.19 35.26 9.87
N PRO A 437 -22.11 34.39 9.41
CA PRO A 437 -23.50 34.45 9.86
C PRO A 437 -23.56 34.23 11.37
N ALA A 438 -24.49 34.92 12.04
CA ALA A 438 -24.63 34.86 13.49
C ALA A 438 -24.91 33.43 13.99
N ARG A 439 -23.90 32.88 14.70
CA ARG A 439 -23.85 31.85 15.76
C ARG A 439 -24.88 30.71 15.94
N SER A 440 -26.12 30.71 15.44
CA SER A 440 -27.16 29.88 16.11
C SER A 440 -27.27 28.40 15.71
N GLU A 441 -26.95 27.97 14.49
CA GLU A 441 -27.09 26.55 14.08
C GLU A 441 -25.78 25.83 13.79
N ALA A 442 -24.83 26.49 13.10
CA ALA A 442 -23.50 25.95 12.82
C ALA A 442 -22.71 25.71 14.11
N GLU A 443 -22.77 26.63 15.10
CA GLU A 443 -22.09 26.41 16.40
C GLU A 443 -22.63 25.18 17.14
N SER A 444 -23.89 24.78 16.93
CA SER A 444 -24.44 23.58 17.56
C SER A 444 -23.82 22.30 17.01
N PHE A 445 -23.57 22.23 15.70
CA PHE A 445 -22.95 21.07 15.04
C PHE A 445 -21.43 21.09 15.20
N GLU A 446 -20.81 22.27 15.11
CA GLU A 446 -19.38 22.49 15.32
C GLU A 446 -18.94 22.08 16.74
N ARG A 447 -19.73 22.41 17.77
CA ARG A 447 -19.47 22.00 19.17
C ARG A 447 -19.79 20.54 19.46
N ARG A 448 -20.50 19.85 18.56
CA ARG A 448 -20.92 18.46 18.72
C ARG A 448 -19.89 17.46 18.19
N TRP A 449 -19.00 17.85 17.28
CA TRP A 449 -17.93 16.94 16.88
C TRP A 449 -16.98 16.75 18.07
N PRO A 450 -16.69 15.51 18.50
CA PRO A 450 -15.99 15.30 19.75
C PRO A 450 -14.59 15.91 19.69
N ALA A 451 -14.24 16.63 20.76
CA ALA A 451 -12.91 17.12 20.99
C ALA A 451 -11.91 15.96 20.90
N VAL A 452 -10.74 16.21 20.33
CA VAL A 452 -9.71 15.20 20.06
C VAL A 452 -9.13 14.60 21.37
N GLU A 453 -9.53 15.10 22.56
CA GLU A 453 -9.24 14.53 23.89
C GLU A 453 -9.53 13.04 23.96
N VAL A 454 -10.67 12.59 23.43
CA VAL A 454 -11.01 11.17 23.39
C VAL A 454 -10.21 10.40 22.35
N TRP A 455 -9.75 11.09 21.30
CA TRP A 455 -9.03 10.51 20.18
C TRP A 455 -7.56 10.24 20.50
N THR A 456 -6.83 11.19 21.10
CA THR A 456 -5.42 10.96 21.48
C THR A 456 -5.27 10.18 22.80
N ALA A 457 -6.22 10.30 23.75
CA ALA A 457 -6.23 9.42 24.93
C ALA A 457 -6.40 7.94 24.52
N ARG A 458 -7.08 7.65 23.40
CA ARG A 458 -7.20 6.30 22.81
C ARG A 458 -6.09 5.94 21.81
N LEU A 459 -5.44 6.89 21.14
CA LEU A 459 -4.16 6.58 20.45
C LEU A 459 -3.02 6.29 21.44
N ARG A 460 -3.18 6.72 22.69
CA ARG A 460 -2.43 6.26 23.87
C ARG A 460 -3.01 4.99 24.50
N MET A 461 -3.96 4.28 23.86
CA MET A 461 -4.28 2.92 24.29
C MET A 461 -2.99 2.12 24.31
N PRO A 462 -2.66 1.45 25.43
CA PRO A 462 -1.44 0.67 25.50
C PRO A 462 -1.49 -0.32 24.35
N ARG A 463 -0.40 -0.40 23.56
CA ARG A 463 -0.09 -1.63 22.83
C ARG A 463 -0.41 -2.76 23.80
N GLY A 464 -1.35 -3.64 23.46
CA GLY A 464 -1.82 -4.69 24.36
C GLY A 464 -0.64 -5.26 25.14
N GLU A 465 -0.57 -4.89 26.41
CA GLU A 465 0.29 -5.59 27.34
C GLU A 465 -0.28 -6.99 27.39
N ALA A 466 0.50 -7.95 26.90
CA ALA A 466 0.31 -9.35 27.26
C ALA A 466 0.04 -9.43 28.77
N PRO A 467 -0.89 -10.30 29.21
CA PRO A 467 -1.54 -10.22 30.51
C PRO A 467 -0.55 -9.91 31.63
N ALA A 468 -0.86 -8.84 32.38
CA ALA A 468 -0.08 -8.37 33.50
C ALA A 468 0.14 -9.51 34.52
N LYS A 469 1.30 -10.16 34.43
CA LYS A 469 1.83 -10.98 35.53
C LYS A 469 1.96 -10.04 36.72
N ARG A 470 1.14 -10.26 37.75
CA ARG A 470 1.18 -9.56 39.04
C ARG A 470 2.64 -9.42 39.48
N ARG A 471 3.16 -8.20 39.44
CA ARG A 471 4.48 -7.89 39.97
C ARG A 471 4.39 -7.78 41.50
N PRO A 472 5.30 -8.41 42.25
CA PRO A 472 5.46 -8.14 43.67
C PRO A 472 5.95 -6.69 43.88
N PRO A 473 5.83 -6.15 45.10
CA PRO A 473 6.18 -4.76 45.39
C PRO A 473 7.60 -4.42 44.95
N ARG A 474 7.73 -3.26 44.29
CA ARG A 474 9.00 -2.72 43.77
C ARG A 474 9.99 -2.49 44.90
N THR A 475 11.02 -3.33 44.95
CA THR A 475 12.32 -3.01 45.52
C THR A 475 13.34 -2.91 44.37
N GLY A 476 14.05 -1.79 44.26
CA GLY A 476 15.27 -1.64 43.46
C GLY A 476 15.12 -1.47 41.93
N ALA A 477 15.77 -0.44 41.39
CA ALA A 477 15.89 -0.18 39.96
C ALA A 477 16.69 -1.29 39.24
N GLY A 478 16.01 -2.11 38.43
CA GLY A 478 16.66 -3.05 37.50
C GLY A 478 16.61 -2.51 36.07
N ARG A 479 17.78 -2.24 35.48
CA ARG A 479 17.94 -1.95 34.04
C ARG A 479 17.32 -3.08 33.22
N THR A 480 16.62 -2.72 32.14
CA THR A 480 16.20 -3.67 31.10
C THR A 480 17.43 -4.43 30.60
N PRO A 481 17.41 -5.76 30.48
CA PRO A 481 18.55 -6.50 29.94
C PRO A 481 18.79 -6.02 28.51
N THR A 482 19.92 -5.35 28.31
CA THR A 482 20.44 -4.98 26.99
C THR A 482 20.61 -6.24 26.17
N SER A 483 20.12 -6.25 24.93
CA SER A 483 20.35 -7.35 24.00
C SER A 483 21.85 -7.61 23.89
N ARG A 484 22.26 -8.86 24.12
CA ARG A 484 23.68 -9.25 24.08
C ARG A 484 24.20 -9.34 22.64
N TYR A 485 23.31 -9.61 21.69
CA TYR A 485 23.61 -9.72 20.26
C TYR A 485 22.61 -8.92 19.43
N SER A 486 23.09 -8.38 18.31
CA SER A 486 22.23 -7.85 17.24
C SER A 486 21.40 -8.97 16.61
N ARG A 487 20.35 -8.61 15.83
CA ARG A 487 19.53 -9.62 15.12
C ARG A 487 20.36 -10.46 14.16
N GLU A 488 21.25 -9.81 13.42
CA GLU A 488 22.11 -10.48 12.43
C GLU A 488 23.08 -11.46 13.11
N GLU A 489 23.68 -11.08 14.25
CA GLU A 489 24.54 -11.98 15.02
C GLU A 489 23.76 -13.17 15.58
N ALA A 490 22.57 -12.95 16.13
CA ALA A 490 21.73 -14.01 16.63
C ALA A 490 21.26 -14.97 15.53
N GLU A 491 20.99 -14.46 14.32
CA GLU A 491 20.64 -15.30 13.17
C GLU A 491 21.84 -16.11 12.66
N LYS A 492 23.06 -15.56 12.68
CA LYS A 492 24.28 -16.32 12.40
C LYS A 492 24.49 -17.47 13.39
N ILE A 493 24.30 -17.19 14.69
CA ILE A 493 24.39 -18.20 15.76
C ILE A 493 23.31 -19.28 15.56
N PHE A 494 22.06 -18.89 15.27
CA PHE A 494 20.98 -19.82 14.96
C PHE A 494 21.35 -20.79 13.82
N VAL A 495 21.82 -20.26 12.69
CA VAL A 495 22.17 -21.08 11.50
C VAL A 495 23.33 -22.01 11.80
N ALA A 496 24.36 -21.53 12.52
CA ALA A 496 25.52 -22.34 12.88
C ALA A 496 25.13 -23.52 13.78
N THR A 497 24.37 -23.27 14.84
CA THR A 497 23.89 -24.31 15.76
C THR A 497 23.00 -25.33 15.05
N TRP A 498 22.07 -24.87 14.21
CA TRP A 498 21.17 -25.78 13.49
C TRP A 498 21.93 -26.67 12.51
N ARG A 499 22.88 -26.12 11.75
CA ARG A 499 23.72 -26.92 10.81
C ARG A 499 24.60 -27.92 11.54
N ALA A 500 25.17 -27.54 12.69
CA ALA A 500 25.96 -28.45 13.50
C ALA A 500 25.11 -29.66 13.95
N ASP A 501 23.86 -29.42 14.38
CA ASP A 501 22.95 -30.48 14.78
C ASP A 501 22.50 -31.37 13.61
N LEU A 502 22.23 -30.80 12.42
CA LEU A 502 21.90 -31.58 11.21
C LEU A 502 22.99 -32.57 10.81
N SER A 503 24.25 -32.26 11.16
CA SER A 503 25.41 -33.13 10.93
C SER A 503 25.68 -34.13 12.05
N ALA A 504 25.00 -34.03 13.20
CA ALA A 504 25.19 -34.91 14.36
C ALA A 504 24.32 -36.17 14.28
N VAL A 505 24.77 -37.26 14.92
CA VAL A 505 24.01 -38.50 15.08
C VAL A 505 24.08 -38.96 16.54
N PRO A 506 22.93 -39.07 17.25
CA PRO A 506 21.57 -38.74 16.80
C PRO A 506 21.32 -37.22 16.71
N ARG A 507 20.46 -36.82 15.77
CA ARG A 507 19.99 -35.43 15.63
C ARG A 507 19.11 -35.03 16.82
N ARG A 508 19.18 -33.76 17.23
CA ARG A 508 18.37 -33.21 18.33
C ARG A 508 17.22 -32.34 17.84
N TYR A 509 17.36 -31.70 16.68
CA TYR A 509 16.40 -30.74 16.11
C TYR A 509 15.85 -31.22 14.75
N PRO A 510 14.66 -30.77 14.34
CA PRO A 510 14.07 -31.16 13.06
C PRO A 510 14.82 -30.57 11.87
N ASP A 511 14.74 -31.28 10.73
CA ASP A 511 15.35 -30.90 9.46
C ASP A 511 14.77 -29.62 8.85
N ARG A 512 13.60 -29.19 9.32
CA ARG A 512 12.92 -27.96 8.93
C ARG A 512 12.31 -27.28 10.14
N ILE A 513 12.51 -25.97 10.25
CA ILE A 513 11.93 -25.11 11.29
C ILE A 513 11.15 -23.99 10.61
N ASP A 514 9.86 -23.86 10.92
CA ASP A 514 9.01 -22.80 10.36
C ASP A 514 9.42 -21.41 10.87
N ASN A 515 8.98 -20.36 10.17
CA ASN A 515 9.38 -18.98 10.44
C ASN A 515 9.04 -18.51 11.86
N ALA A 516 7.91 -18.95 12.43
CA ALA A 516 7.48 -18.53 13.76
C ALA A 516 8.39 -19.11 14.88
N PRO A 517 8.62 -20.43 14.95
CA PRO A 517 9.63 -21.00 15.86
C PRO A 517 11.03 -20.44 15.63
N LYS A 518 11.46 -20.28 14.36
CA LYS A 518 12.76 -19.67 14.02
C LYS A 518 12.93 -18.28 14.65
N ASP A 519 11.94 -17.39 14.47
CA ASP A 519 11.99 -16.03 15.02
C ASP A 519 11.97 -16.03 16.56
N ALA A 520 11.27 -16.97 17.19
CA ALA A 520 11.28 -17.12 18.65
C ALA A 520 12.67 -17.52 19.17
N ILE A 521 13.32 -18.50 18.52
CA ILE A 521 14.67 -18.95 18.85
C ILE A 521 15.68 -17.80 18.66
N ILE A 522 15.63 -17.08 17.54
CA ILE A 522 16.51 -15.94 17.28
C ILE A 522 16.36 -14.86 18.38
N ARG A 523 15.14 -14.55 18.81
CA ARG A 523 14.92 -13.56 19.89
C ARG A 523 15.48 -14.00 21.23
N LEU A 524 15.46 -15.30 21.53
CA LEU A 524 16.10 -15.85 22.74
C LEU A 524 17.61 -15.71 22.65
N ILE A 525 18.20 -16.05 21.49
CA ILE A 525 19.63 -15.87 21.25
C ILE A 525 20.01 -14.39 21.37
N GLN A 526 19.25 -13.44 20.81
CA GLN A 526 19.50 -11.99 20.95
C GLN A 526 19.59 -11.52 22.41
N ARG A 527 18.87 -12.18 23.32
CA ARG A 527 18.89 -11.92 24.76
C ARG A 527 20.05 -12.59 25.49
N GLY A 528 20.90 -13.31 24.77
CA GLY A 528 22.05 -14.02 25.31
C GLY A 528 21.73 -15.42 25.84
N VAL A 529 20.56 -15.98 25.51
CA VAL A 529 20.24 -17.38 25.83
C VAL A 529 21.14 -18.28 25.01
N ASP A 530 21.67 -19.33 25.64
CA ASP A 530 22.45 -20.36 24.96
C ASP A 530 21.66 -20.95 23.77
N PRO A 531 22.29 -21.15 22.59
CA PRO A 531 21.58 -21.60 21.41
C PRO A 531 20.84 -22.92 21.62
N ASP A 532 21.45 -23.92 22.26
CA ASP A 532 20.79 -25.22 22.43
C ASP A 532 19.54 -25.08 23.33
N ALA A 533 19.64 -24.28 24.39
CA ALA A 533 18.50 -23.95 25.26
C ALA A 533 17.42 -23.13 24.52
N ALA A 534 17.83 -22.22 23.62
CA ALA A 534 16.92 -21.43 22.81
C ALA A 534 16.14 -22.30 21.83
N PHE A 535 16.78 -23.28 21.18
CA PHE A 535 16.13 -24.25 20.31
C PHE A 535 15.16 -25.14 21.10
N SER A 536 15.58 -25.69 22.25
CA SER A 536 14.70 -26.48 23.10
C SER A 536 13.46 -25.69 23.53
N ALA A 537 13.60 -24.43 23.92
CA ALA A 537 12.48 -23.58 24.32
C ALA A 537 11.58 -23.17 23.14
N GLY A 538 12.17 -22.77 22.00
CA GLY A 538 11.42 -22.30 20.83
C GLY A 538 10.69 -23.42 20.08
N LEU A 539 11.08 -24.68 20.27
CA LEU A 539 10.44 -25.85 19.67
C LEU A 539 9.45 -26.55 20.62
N THR A 540 9.47 -26.24 21.92
CA THR A 540 8.56 -26.84 22.91
C THR A 540 7.33 -26.00 23.23
N GLU A 541 7.19 -24.77 22.70
CA GLU A 541 5.94 -24.00 22.88
C GLU A 541 4.76 -24.74 22.23
N PRO A 542 3.87 -25.38 23.01
CA PRO A 542 2.80 -26.19 22.48
C PRO A 542 1.63 -25.26 22.14
N GLY A 543 1.34 -25.10 20.86
CA GLY A 543 0.16 -24.34 20.43
C GLY A 543 0.05 -23.94 18.96
N ARG A 544 1.03 -24.30 18.11
CA ARG A 544 0.98 -24.03 16.65
C ARG A 544 1.74 -25.09 15.85
N VAL A 545 1.30 -26.35 15.94
CA VAL A 545 1.54 -27.35 14.88
C VAL A 545 0.24 -27.49 14.11
#